data_AF-A0A2W4LWX5-F1
#
_entry.id   AF-A0A2W4LWX5-F1
#
_cell.length_a   1.000
_cell.length_b   1.000
_cell.length_c   1.000
_cell.angle_alpha   90.00
_cell.angle_beta   90.00
_cell.angle_gamma   90.00
#
_symmetry.space_group_name_H-M   'P 1'
#
loop_
_entity.id
_entity.type
_entity.pdbx_description
1 polymer ?
#
loop_
_entity_poly.entity_id
_entity_poly.type
_entity_poly.pdbx_seq_one_letter_code
_entity_poly.pdbx_strand_id
1 'polypeptide(L)'
;MTLLDPGFDLTLRPMRYPRFYEMYRAAIKNTWTVEEIDFQIDLGHLRQRMTPADRHLIERLVAFFATGDSIVSNNLVISLYRHINAPEARMYLSRQLFEEALHIQFYLTLLDNYIP
;
A
#
# COMPACT_ATOMS: atom_id res chain seq x y z
N MET A 1 -3.27 27.26 12.77
CA MET A 1 -3.96 25.99 12.54
C MET A 1 -2.94 24.87 12.55
N THR A 2 -3.01 23.96 13.52
CA THR A 2 -2.14 22.77 13.63
C THR A 2 -2.55 21.67 12.65
N LEU A 3 -1.80 20.57 12.59
CA LEU A 3 -2.09 19.42 11.72
C LEU A 3 -3.44 18.74 12.02
N LEU A 4 -3.87 18.82 13.28
CA LEU A 4 -5.06 18.13 13.82
C LEU A 4 -6.22 19.08 14.17
N ASP A 5 -6.06 20.38 13.95
CA ASP A 5 -7.12 21.36 14.24
C ASP A 5 -8.36 21.06 13.39
N PRO A 6 -9.57 20.97 13.98
CA PRO A 6 -10.78 20.59 13.26
C PRO A 6 -11.18 21.65 12.22
N GLY A 7 -11.69 21.19 11.08
CA GLY A 7 -12.10 22.02 9.94
C GLY A 7 -11.42 21.60 8.65
N PHE A 8 -11.64 22.35 7.57
CA PHE A 8 -11.00 22.11 6.26
C PHE A 8 -10.03 23.25 5.93
N ASP A 9 -8.72 22.98 5.90
CA ASP A 9 -7.75 23.89 5.30
C ASP A 9 -7.64 23.56 3.80
N LEU A 10 -8.30 24.36 2.96
CA LEU A 10 -8.30 24.20 1.50
C LEU A 10 -7.17 25.00 0.84
N THR A 11 -6.29 25.62 1.63
CA THR A 11 -5.28 26.57 1.16
C THR A 11 -3.99 25.87 0.78
N LEU A 12 -3.76 25.63 -0.52
CA LEU A 12 -2.56 24.93 -1.00
C LEU A 12 -1.25 25.74 -0.88
N ARG A 13 -1.31 27.06 -0.72
CA ARG A 13 -0.14 27.94 -0.57
C ARG A 13 -0.42 29.14 0.35
N PRO A 14 0.52 29.53 1.23
CA PRO A 14 1.79 28.85 1.51
C PRO A 14 1.58 27.51 2.23
N MET A 15 2.35 26.48 1.85
CA MET A 15 2.33 25.18 2.54
C MET A 15 2.85 25.36 3.98
N ARG A 16 2.19 24.73 4.96
CA ARG A 16 2.55 24.81 6.38
C ARG A 16 3.54 23.70 6.77
N TYR A 17 3.50 22.58 6.05
CA TYR A 17 4.28 21.36 6.30
C TYR A 17 4.89 20.82 4.99
N PRO A 18 5.75 21.60 4.28
CA PRO A 18 6.23 21.27 2.92
C PRO A 18 6.86 19.87 2.79
N ARG A 19 7.42 19.31 3.88
CA ARG A 19 7.92 17.94 3.93
C ARG A 19 6.90 16.88 3.48
N PHE A 20 5.60 17.04 3.77
CA PHE A 20 4.59 16.09 3.26
C PHE A 20 4.46 16.16 1.74
N TYR A 21 4.59 17.35 1.15
CA TYR A 21 4.62 17.50 -0.31
C TYR A 21 5.88 16.89 -0.93
N GLU A 22 7.04 17.02 -0.26
CA GLU A 22 8.27 16.34 -0.66
C GLU A 22 8.11 14.81 -0.63
N MET A 23 7.51 14.27 0.43
CA MET A 23 7.19 12.84 0.57
C MET A 23 6.21 12.36 -0.51
N TYR A 24 5.18 13.16 -0.83
CA TYR A 24 4.28 12.89 -1.96
C TYR A 24 5.01 12.86 -3.30
N ARG A 25 5.92 13.81 -3.55
CA ARG A 25 6.75 13.84 -4.76
C ARG A 25 7.76 12.69 -4.81
N ALA A 26 8.22 12.17 -3.68
CA ALA A 26 9.04 10.96 -3.61
C ALA A 26 8.21 9.71 -3.93
N ALA A 27 7.03 9.54 -3.33
CA ALA A 27 6.16 8.40 -3.60
C ALA A 27 5.66 8.32 -5.05
N ILE A 28 5.49 9.45 -5.75
CA ILE A 28 5.24 9.45 -7.22
C ILE A 28 6.41 8.84 -8.00
N LYS A 29 7.67 9.06 -7.58
CA LYS A 29 8.85 8.49 -8.26
C LYS A 29 9.00 6.99 -8.04
N ASN A 30 8.30 6.44 -7.05
CA ASN A 30 8.32 5.04 -6.67
C ASN A 30 7.05 4.30 -7.16
N THR A 31 6.25 4.89 -8.06
CA THR A 31 5.11 4.20 -8.67
C THR A 31 5.58 3.01 -9.51
N TRP A 32 4.87 1.90 -9.35
CA TRP A 32 4.99 0.64 -10.08
C TRP A 32 3.57 0.10 -10.35
N THR A 33 3.42 -0.89 -11.22
CA THR A 33 2.17 -1.66 -11.37
C THR A 33 2.41 -3.16 -11.26
N VAL A 34 1.36 -3.93 -10.93
CA VAL A 34 1.48 -5.39 -10.70
C VAL A 34 1.92 -6.13 -11.97
N GLU A 35 1.57 -5.59 -13.13
CA GLU A 35 1.93 -6.10 -14.46
C GLU A 35 3.43 -5.96 -14.78
N GLU A 36 4.20 -5.19 -14.00
CA GLU A 36 5.67 -5.10 -14.12
C GLU A 36 6.38 -6.32 -13.50
N ILE A 37 5.65 -7.22 -12.81
CA ILE A 37 6.21 -8.37 -12.09
C ILE A 37 5.87 -9.67 -12.83
N ASP A 38 6.90 -10.37 -13.30
CA ASP A 38 6.78 -11.69 -13.92
C ASP A 38 6.90 -12.82 -12.87
N PHE A 39 5.85 -13.63 -12.73
CA PHE A 39 5.80 -14.78 -11.82
C PHE A 39 6.05 -16.15 -12.50
N GLN A 40 6.30 -16.21 -13.81
CA GLN A 40 6.35 -17.49 -14.54
C GLN A 40 7.40 -18.47 -13.99
N ILE A 41 8.57 -17.97 -13.58
CA ILE A 41 9.66 -18.78 -13.01
C ILE A 41 9.28 -19.29 -11.61
N ASP A 42 8.75 -18.40 -10.78
CA ASP A 42 8.38 -18.65 -9.38
C ASP A 42 7.29 -19.72 -9.25
N LEU A 43 6.30 -19.74 -10.15
CA LEU A 43 5.29 -20.80 -10.20
C LEU A 43 5.89 -22.18 -10.50
N GLY A 44 6.91 -22.24 -11.36
CA GLY A 44 7.67 -23.46 -11.59
C GLY A 44 8.44 -23.90 -10.34
N HIS A 45 9.09 -22.96 -9.65
CA HIS A 45 9.83 -23.23 -8.41
C HIS A 45 8.93 -23.72 -7.27
N LEU A 46 7.82 -23.02 -7.00
CA LEU A 46 6.87 -23.35 -5.94
C LEU A 46 6.32 -24.79 -6.10
N ARG A 47 5.93 -25.14 -7.34
CA ARG A 47 5.34 -26.45 -7.68
C ARG A 47 6.36 -27.59 -7.72
N GLN A 48 7.58 -27.34 -8.23
CA GLN A 48 8.52 -28.43 -8.57
C GLN A 48 9.80 -28.49 -7.72
N ARG A 49 10.21 -27.40 -7.06
CA ARG A 49 11.50 -27.31 -6.35
C ARG A 49 11.39 -27.13 -4.84
N MET A 50 10.24 -26.70 -4.33
CA MET A 50 10.04 -26.45 -2.90
C MET A 50 9.52 -27.68 -2.15
N THR A 51 9.89 -27.81 -0.87
CA THR A 51 9.33 -28.87 -0.02
C THR A 51 7.88 -28.54 0.37
N PRO A 52 7.09 -29.52 0.86
CA PRO A 52 5.75 -29.24 1.39
C PRO A 52 5.76 -28.24 2.55
N ALA A 53 6.83 -28.20 3.36
CA ALA A 53 6.95 -27.28 4.48
C ALA A 53 7.19 -25.83 4.01
N ASP A 54 8.02 -25.64 2.99
CA ASP A 54 8.30 -24.32 2.40
C ASP A 54 7.05 -23.73 1.75
N ARG A 55 6.30 -24.55 0.99
CA ARG A 55 5.01 -24.14 0.39
C ARG A 55 4.02 -23.68 1.46
N HIS A 56 3.78 -24.50 2.48
CA HIS A 56 2.85 -24.19 3.58
C HIS A 56 3.24 -22.90 4.34
N LEU A 57 4.54 -22.60 4.44
CA LEU A 57 5.02 -21.32 4.99
C LEU A 57 4.68 -20.15 4.06
N ILE A 58 4.95 -20.28 2.76
CA ILE A 58 4.70 -19.22 1.76
C ILE A 58 3.21 -18.93 1.63
N GLU A 59 2.37 -19.95 1.50
CA GLU A 59 0.91 -19.84 1.43
C GLU A 59 0.35 -19.05 2.62
N ARG A 60 0.85 -19.32 3.83
CA ARG A 60 0.48 -18.60 5.05
C ARG A 60 0.98 -17.15 5.07
N LEU A 61 2.18 -16.87 4.57
CA LEU A 61 2.71 -15.51 4.47
C LEU A 61 1.90 -14.67 3.48
N VAL A 62 1.59 -15.22 2.29
CA VAL A 62 0.76 -14.54 1.29
C VAL A 62 -0.64 -14.23 1.84
N ALA A 63 -1.31 -15.21 2.47
CA ALA A 63 -2.63 -15.00 3.07
C ALA A 63 -2.61 -13.97 4.24
N PHE A 64 -1.53 -13.96 5.02
CA PHE A 64 -1.33 -12.97 6.09
C PHE A 64 -1.19 -11.55 5.53
N PHE A 65 -0.33 -11.33 4.53
CA PHE A 65 -0.10 -10.00 3.96
C PHE A 65 -1.33 -9.47 3.18
N ALA A 66 -2.00 -10.31 2.38
CA ALA A 66 -3.24 -9.95 1.69
C ALA A 66 -4.31 -9.35 2.63
N THR A 67 -4.42 -9.94 3.83
CA THR A 67 -5.31 -9.45 4.90
C THR A 67 -4.73 -8.22 5.60
N GLY A 68 -3.40 -8.20 5.81
CA GLY A 68 -2.67 -7.12 6.48
C GLY A 68 -2.78 -5.77 5.78
N ASP A 69 -2.45 -5.68 4.49
CA ASP A 69 -2.54 -4.42 3.74
C ASP A 69 -3.99 -3.90 3.65
N SER A 70 -4.96 -4.82 3.58
CA SER A 70 -6.40 -4.48 3.67
C SER A 70 -6.75 -3.80 5.00
N ILE A 71 -6.17 -4.24 6.13
CA ILE A 71 -6.36 -3.59 7.44
C ILE A 71 -5.67 -2.22 7.49
N VAL A 72 -4.44 -2.10 6.97
CA VAL A 72 -3.70 -0.84 6.91
C VAL A 72 -4.45 0.20 6.09
N SER A 73 -4.85 -0.15 4.87
CA SER A 73 -5.65 0.69 3.96
C SER A 73 -6.94 1.21 4.61
N ASN A 74 -7.71 0.31 5.24
CA ASN A 74 -8.92 0.70 5.97
C ASN A 74 -8.62 1.66 7.13
N ASN A 75 -7.61 1.37 7.96
CA ASN A 75 -7.24 2.22 9.09
C ASN A 75 -6.77 3.63 8.64
N LEU A 76 -6.03 3.73 7.52
CA LEU A 76 -5.68 5.02 6.93
C LEU A 76 -6.91 5.87 6.65
N VAL A 77 -7.97 5.29 6.06
CA VAL A 77 -9.20 6.01 5.70
C VAL A 77 -10.08 6.32 6.93
N ILE A 78 -10.45 5.30 7.70
CA ILE A 78 -11.50 5.43 8.73
C ILE A 78 -11.00 6.05 10.04
N SER A 79 -9.70 5.92 10.32
CA SER A 79 -9.06 6.38 11.55
C SER A 79 -8.17 7.59 11.30
N LEU A 80 -7.15 7.49 10.45
CA LEU A 80 -6.14 8.55 10.34
C LEU A 80 -6.59 9.76 9.51
N TYR A 81 -7.06 9.55 8.27
CA TYR A 81 -7.28 10.60 7.28
C TYR A 81 -8.27 11.67 7.74
N ARG A 82 -9.31 11.26 8.48
CA ARG A 82 -10.33 12.16 9.06
C ARG A 82 -9.80 13.16 10.09
N HIS A 83 -8.63 12.92 10.68
CA HIS A 83 -8.01 13.79 11.69
C HIS A 83 -6.93 14.70 11.11
N ILE A 84 -6.44 14.42 9.91
CA ILE A 84 -5.41 15.21 9.24
C ILE A 84 -6.08 16.25 8.34
N ASN A 85 -5.85 17.54 8.61
CA ASN A 85 -6.52 18.63 7.87
C ASN A 85 -5.59 19.46 6.97
N ALA A 86 -4.26 19.32 7.09
CA ALA A 86 -3.31 19.96 6.18
C ALA A 86 -3.38 19.33 4.78
N PRO A 87 -3.55 20.11 3.69
CA PRO A 87 -3.78 19.57 2.36
C PRO A 87 -2.57 18.80 1.81
N GLU A 88 -1.35 19.26 2.07
CA GLU A 88 -0.12 18.56 1.67
C GLU A 88 0.04 17.19 2.36
N ALA A 89 -0.43 17.05 3.61
CA ALA A 89 -0.46 15.78 4.32
C ALA A 89 -1.52 14.84 3.75
N ARG A 90 -2.70 15.37 3.37
CA ARG A 90 -3.73 14.61 2.66
C ARG A 90 -3.25 14.13 1.30
N MET A 91 -2.54 14.96 0.53
CA MET A 91 -1.93 14.53 -0.75
C MET A 91 -1.00 13.33 -0.56
N TYR A 92 -0.15 13.35 0.47
CA TYR A 92 0.70 12.21 0.79
C TYR A 92 -0.11 10.97 1.20
N LEU A 93 -1.07 11.10 2.10
CA LEU A 93 -1.91 9.97 2.54
C LEU A 93 -2.76 9.38 1.41
N SER A 94 -3.26 10.19 0.47
CA SER A 94 -3.94 9.68 -0.73
C SER A 94 -2.99 8.92 -1.65
N ARG A 95 -1.70 9.32 -1.75
CA ARG A 95 -0.70 8.55 -2.48
C ARG A 95 -0.33 7.26 -1.75
N GLN A 96 -0.25 7.26 -0.42
CA GLN A 96 -0.07 6.05 0.38
C GLN A 96 -1.22 5.06 0.19
N LEU A 97 -2.47 5.53 0.24
CA LEU A 97 -3.66 4.70 0.01
C LEU A 97 -3.64 4.00 -1.35
N PHE A 98 -3.02 4.62 -2.37
CA PHE A 98 -2.77 3.99 -3.66
C PHE A 98 -1.65 2.94 -3.63
N GLU A 99 -0.59 3.10 -2.82
CA GLU A 99 0.41 2.02 -2.56
C GLU A 99 -0.30 0.79 -1.98
N GLU A 100 -1.11 0.98 -0.92
CA GLU A 100 -1.80 -0.13 -0.25
C GLU A 100 -2.79 -0.83 -1.20
N ALA A 101 -3.42 -0.11 -2.12
CA ALA A 101 -4.29 -0.70 -3.15
C ALA A 101 -3.52 -1.56 -4.17
N LEU A 102 -2.33 -1.12 -4.59
CA LEU A 102 -1.42 -1.93 -5.42
C LEU A 102 -0.90 -3.16 -4.67
N HIS A 103 -0.58 -3.03 -3.37
CA HIS A 103 -0.18 -4.15 -2.53
C HIS A 103 -1.29 -5.21 -2.47
N ILE A 104 -2.53 -4.79 -2.24
CA ILE A 104 -3.70 -5.70 -2.23
C ILE A 104 -3.86 -6.38 -3.60
N GLN A 105 -3.78 -5.64 -4.71
CA GLN A 105 -3.84 -6.23 -6.06
C GLN A 105 -2.72 -7.26 -6.29
N PHE A 106 -1.49 -6.96 -5.84
CA PHE A 106 -0.34 -7.86 -5.91
C PHE A 106 -0.55 -9.15 -5.10
N TYR A 107 -1.01 -9.05 -3.85
CA TYR A 107 -1.24 -10.24 -3.02
C TYR A 107 -2.45 -11.07 -3.48
N LEU A 108 -3.49 -10.44 -4.05
CA LEU A 108 -4.56 -11.16 -4.74
C LEU A 108 -4.02 -11.92 -5.97
N THR A 109 -3.17 -11.28 -6.77
CA THR A 109 -2.51 -11.93 -7.93
C THR A 109 -1.64 -13.11 -7.47
N LEU A 110 -0.93 -12.99 -6.35
CA LEU A 110 -0.19 -14.11 -5.76
C LEU A 110 -1.13 -15.23 -5.30
N LEU A 111 -2.20 -14.91 -4.56
CA LEU A 111 -3.22 -15.87 -4.12
C LEU A 111 -3.75 -16.70 -5.29
N ASP A 112 -4.26 -16.04 -6.33
CA ASP A 112 -4.89 -16.69 -7.50
C ASP A 112 -3.93 -17.62 -8.28
N ASN A 113 -2.61 -17.36 -8.22
CA ASN A 113 -1.61 -18.14 -8.95
C ASN A 113 -0.90 -19.21 -8.09
N TYR A 114 -0.75 -18.96 -6.78
CA TYR A 114 0.05 -19.77 -5.85
C TYR A 114 -0.81 -20.74 -5.03
N ILE A 115 -2.08 -20.40 -4.78
CA ILE A 115 -3.02 -21.20 -3.97
C ILE A 115 -4.20 -21.65 -4.86
N PRO A 116 -4.16 -22.89 -5.42
CA PRO A 116 -5.21 -23.44 -6.29
C PRO A 116 -6.43 -23.98 -5.53
#